data_AF-A0A9N9X6S1-F1
#
_entry.id   AF-A0A9N9X6S1-F1
#
_cell.length_a   1.000
_cell.length_b   1.000
_cell.length_c   1.000
_cell.angle_alpha   90.00
_cell.angle_beta   90.00
_cell.angle_gamma   90.00
#
_symmetry.space_group_name_H-M   'P 1'
#
loop_
_entity.id
_entity.type
_entity.pdbx_description
1 polymer ?
#
loop_
_entity_poly.entity_id
_entity_poly.type
_entity_poly.pdbx_seq_one_letter_code
_entity_poly.pdbx_strand_id
1 'polypeptide(L)'
;MKVNMMNKFEAFEMWLYHRMLRISWIQHISNRQVLNRVGQGEGELIKMIKKSKLAYLGHIIRGSRYRIIQLILNGNIDGKRGIGRKKYSWLRNLRQWIGLSADKLLHAAQDRERYRQIVMEASHA
;
A
#
# COMPACT_ATOMS: atom_id res chain seq x y z
N MET A 1 6.13 -2.54 0.42
CA MET A 1 6.11 -3.43 -0.77
C MET A 1 7.53 -3.40 -1.27
N LYS A 2 8.05 -4.43 -1.95
CA LYS A 2 9.42 -4.31 -2.47
C LYS A 2 9.48 -3.12 -3.42
N VAL A 3 10.54 -2.31 -3.34
CA VAL A 3 10.74 -1.12 -4.18
C VAL A 3 10.63 -1.47 -5.66
N ASN A 4 11.29 -2.54 -6.11
CA ASN A 4 11.16 -3.03 -7.50
C ASN A 4 9.69 -3.24 -7.95
N MET A 5 8.81 -3.71 -7.06
CA MET A 5 7.40 -3.89 -7.41
C MET A 5 6.68 -2.53 -7.54
N MET A 6 7.03 -1.55 -6.73
CA MET A 6 6.50 -0.18 -6.84
C MET A 6 6.90 0.44 -8.17
N ASN A 7 8.18 0.36 -8.53
CA ASN A 7 8.68 0.88 -9.81
C ASN A 7 7.96 0.25 -11.01
N LYS A 8 7.61 -1.04 -10.94
CA LYS A 8 6.81 -1.71 -11.97
C LYS A 8 5.37 -1.16 -12.05
N PHE A 9 4.76 -0.82 -10.92
CA PHE A 9 3.43 -0.20 -10.91
C PHE A 9 3.48 1.23 -11.46
N GLU A 10 4.49 2.02 -11.11
CA GLU A 10 4.70 3.35 -11.67
C GLU A 10 4.93 3.30 -13.18
N ALA A 11 5.79 2.38 -13.65
CA ALA A 11 6.03 2.19 -15.08
C ALA A 11 4.76 1.73 -15.82
N PHE A 12 3.98 0.82 -15.21
CA PHE A 12 2.70 0.38 -15.75
C PHE A 12 1.68 1.53 -15.83
N GLU A 13 1.58 2.34 -14.79
CA GLU A 13 0.71 3.51 -14.77
C GLU A 13 1.11 4.54 -15.83
N MET A 14 2.41 4.82 -15.99
CA MET A 14 2.91 5.67 -17.08
C MET A 14 2.56 5.10 -18.46
N TRP A 15 2.72 3.80 -18.65
CA TRP A 15 2.35 3.14 -19.90
C TRP A 15 0.86 3.27 -20.21
N LEU A 16 -0.01 3.15 -19.20
CA LEU A 16 -1.45 3.40 -19.35
C LEU A 16 -1.74 4.84 -19.79
N TYR A 17 -1.13 5.84 -19.13
CA TYR A 17 -1.34 7.24 -19.49
C TYR A 17 -0.84 7.57 -20.90
N HIS A 18 0.34 7.06 -21.29
CA HIS A 18 0.83 7.20 -22.67
C HIS A 18 -0.16 6.64 -23.70
N ARG A 19 -0.76 5.48 -23.39
CA ARG A 19 -1.72 4.83 -24.29
C ARG A 19 -3.05 5.58 -24.36
N MET A 20 -3.57 6.04 -23.22
CA MET A 20 -4.81 6.83 -23.16
C MET A 20 -4.68 8.17 -23.89
N LEU A 21 -3.53 8.84 -23.75
CA LEU A 21 -3.23 10.10 -24.43
C LEU A 21 -2.72 9.92 -25.87
N ARG A 22 -2.55 8.68 -26.34
CA ARG A 22 -2.03 8.34 -27.68
C ARG A 22 -0.68 9.02 -27.98
N ILE A 23 0.20 9.09 -26.99
CA ILE A 23 1.51 9.74 -27.11
C ILE A 23 2.47 8.84 -27.90
N SER A 24 3.01 9.36 -29.00
CA SER A 24 4.07 8.70 -29.76
C SER A 24 5.42 8.80 -29.03
N TRP A 25 6.25 7.77 -29.14
CA TRP A 25 7.59 7.76 -28.56
C TRP A 25 8.51 8.85 -29.15
N ILE A 26 8.28 9.25 -30.41
CA ILE A 26 9.03 10.29 -31.12
C ILE A 26 8.90 11.65 -30.42
N GLN A 27 7.80 11.86 -29.69
CA GLN A 27 7.56 13.12 -29.02
C GLN A 27 8.45 13.30 -27.77
N HIS A 28 9.15 12.26 -27.30
CA HIS A 28 10.08 12.30 -26.15
C HIS A 28 9.53 13.04 -24.92
N ILE A 29 8.22 12.90 -24.66
CA ILE A 29 7.54 13.59 -23.56
C ILE A 29 7.96 12.97 -22.23
N SER A 30 8.29 13.84 -21.27
CA SER A 30 8.65 13.41 -19.92
C SER A 30 7.44 12.88 -19.14
N ASN A 31 7.66 11.91 -18.23
CA ASN A 31 6.61 11.37 -17.35
C ASN A 31 5.87 12.48 -16.57
N ARG A 32 6.57 13.55 -16.15
CA ARG A 32 5.96 14.70 -15.47
C ARG A 32 4.95 15.43 -16.37
N GLN A 33 5.27 15.61 -17.64
CA GLN A 33 4.34 16.21 -18.60
C GLN A 33 3.15 15.30 -18.89
N VAL A 34 3.35 13.98 -18.93
CA VAL A 34 2.25 13.01 -19.06
C VAL A 34 1.28 13.14 -17.89
N LEU A 35 1.79 13.15 -16.66
CA LEU A 35 1.01 13.34 -15.44
C LEU A 35 0.22 14.66 -15.44
N ASN A 36 0.88 15.77 -15.81
CA ASN A 36 0.21 17.07 -15.92
C ASN A 36 -0.97 17.04 -16.93
N ARG A 37 -0.84 16.32 -18.05
CA ARG A 37 -1.90 16.21 -19.07
C ARG A 37 -3.10 15.40 -18.60
N VAL A 38 -2.90 14.41 -17.74
CA VAL A 38 -4.01 13.64 -17.12
C VAL A 38 -4.56 14.33 -15.87
N GLY A 39 -4.06 15.54 -15.56
CA GLY A 39 -4.49 16.30 -14.38
C GLY A 39 -4.05 15.67 -13.06
N GLN A 40 -3.01 14.83 -13.08
CA GLN A 40 -2.47 14.19 -11.89
C GLN A 40 -1.14 14.83 -11.53
N GLY A 41 -0.95 15.19 -10.25
CA GLY A 41 0.34 15.72 -9.77
C GLY A 41 1.40 14.62 -9.61
N GLU A 42 0.96 13.41 -9.30
CA GLU A 42 1.79 12.23 -9.02
C GLU A 42 1.05 10.96 -9.47
N GLY A 43 1.73 9.81 -9.45
CA GLY A 43 1.08 8.52 -9.71
C GLY A 43 0.05 8.15 -8.63
N GLU A 44 -1.15 7.74 -9.06
CA GLU A 44 -2.29 7.43 -8.20
C GLU A 44 -2.38 5.93 -7.87
N LEU A 45 -1.83 5.06 -8.73
CA LEU A 45 -1.98 3.62 -8.59
C LEU A 45 -1.37 3.11 -7.27
N ILE A 46 -0.16 3.56 -6.93
CA ILE A 46 0.48 3.17 -5.67
C ILE A 46 -0.30 3.69 -4.47
N LYS A 47 -0.80 4.93 -4.52
CA LYS A 47 -1.61 5.53 -3.45
C LYS A 47 -2.87 4.71 -3.20
N MET A 48 -3.55 4.32 -4.28
CA MET A 48 -4.73 3.46 -4.22
C MET A 48 -4.40 2.08 -3.63
N ILE A 49 -3.27 1.46 -4.01
CA ILE A 49 -2.85 0.17 -3.44
C ILE A 49 -2.51 0.30 -1.95
N LYS A 50 -1.80 1.36 -1.53
CA LYS A 50 -1.50 1.64 -0.12
C LYS A 50 -2.80 1.78 0.68
N LYS A 51 -3.72 2.63 0.22
CA LYS A 51 -5.04 2.87 0.83
C LYS A 51 -5.85 1.59 0.97
N SER A 52 -5.98 0.81 -0.10
CA SER A 52 -6.75 -0.45 -0.10
C SER A 52 -6.18 -1.48 0.88
N LYS A 53 -4.84 -1.61 0.94
CA LYS A 53 -4.20 -2.49 1.91
C LYS A 53 -4.44 -2.06 3.35
N LEU A 54 -4.37 -0.76 3.64
CA LEU A 54 -4.65 -0.26 4.99
C LEU A 54 -6.13 -0.43 5.35
N ALA A 55 -7.03 -0.06 4.45
CA ALA A 55 -8.47 -0.25 4.65
C ALA A 55 -8.81 -1.71 5.01
N TYR A 56 -8.18 -2.67 4.32
CA TYR A 56 -8.36 -4.09 4.61
C TYR A 56 -7.83 -4.52 5.99
N LEU A 57 -6.71 -3.95 6.45
CA LEU A 57 -6.22 -4.19 7.82
C LEU A 57 -7.24 -3.71 8.85
N GLY A 58 -7.73 -2.47 8.73
CA GLY A 58 -8.75 -1.94 9.64
C GLY A 58 -10.02 -2.80 9.66
N HIS A 59 -10.43 -3.30 8.49
CA HIS A 59 -11.57 -4.21 8.36
C HIS A 59 -11.34 -5.55 9.06
N ILE A 60 -10.14 -6.13 8.94
CA ILE A 60 -9.77 -7.36 9.65
C ILE A 60 -9.80 -7.13 11.17
N ILE A 61 -9.20 -6.05 11.66
CA ILE A 61 -9.08 -5.81 13.11
C ILE A 61 -10.44 -5.58 13.77
N ARG A 62 -11.38 -4.93 13.07
CA ARG A 62 -12.71 -4.64 13.62
C ARG A 62 -13.76 -5.73 13.34
N GLY A 63 -13.49 -6.67 12.45
CA GLY A 63 -14.45 -7.71 12.07
C GLY A 63 -14.34 -8.97 12.93
N SER A 64 -15.40 -9.31 13.65
CA SER A 64 -15.48 -10.51 14.52
C SER A 64 -15.20 -11.83 13.77
N ARG A 65 -15.57 -11.92 12.50
CA ARG A 65 -15.34 -13.10 11.64
C ARG A 65 -13.86 -13.39 11.34
N TYR A 66 -12.94 -12.48 11.66
CA TYR A 66 -11.53 -12.60 11.30
C TYR A 66 -10.63 -13.00 12.47
N ARG A 67 -11.19 -13.61 13.53
CA ARG A 67 -10.47 -13.97 14.77
C ARG A 67 -9.14 -14.71 14.54
N ILE A 68 -9.11 -15.68 13.63
CA ILE A 68 -7.88 -16.42 13.30
C ILE A 68 -6.82 -15.49 12.70
N ILE A 69 -7.21 -14.61 11.77
CA ILE A 69 -6.28 -13.66 11.14
C ILE A 69 -5.78 -12.64 12.17
N GLN A 70 -6.64 -12.18 13.08
CA GLN A 70 -6.25 -11.27 14.17
C GLN A 70 -5.19 -11.90 15.09
N LEU A 71 -5.39 -13.17 15.51
CA LEU A 71 -4.40 -13.91 16.29
C LEU A 71 -3.06 -14.02 15.55
N ILE A 72 -3.10 -14.31 14.25
CA ILE A 72 -1.91 -14.39 13.40
C ILE A 72 -1.19 -13.04 13.32
N LEU A 73 -1.92 -11.94 13.17
CA LEU A 73 -1.35 -10.58 13.06
C LEU A 73 -0.76 -10.10 14.39
N ASN A 74 -1.37 -10.47 15.51
CA ASN A 74 -0.89 -10.16 16.85
C ASN A 74 0.38 -10.97 17.22
N GLY A 75 0.71 -12.01 16.47
CA GLY A 75 1.87 -12.86 16.73
C GLY A 75 1.63 -13.90 17.82
N ASN A 76 0.37 -14.13 18.22
CA ASN A 76 -0.03 -15.12 19.21
C ASN A 76 -0.16 -16.52 18.59
N ILE A 77 0.87 -16.96 17.85
CA ILE A 77 0.93 -18.31 17.27
C ILE A 77 2.17 -18.99 17.80
N ASP A 78 2.01 -20.20 18.32
CA ASP A 78 3.14 -21.05 18.68
C ASP A 78 3.91 -21.52 17.45
N GLY A 79 5.23 -21.48 17.55
CA GLY A 79 6.14 -22.01 16.53
C GLY A 79 7.08 -20.96 15.93
N LYS A 80 8.22 -21.44 15.41
CA LYS A 80 9.20 -20.61 14.72
C LYS A 80 8.84 -20.47 13.24
N ARG A 81 9.23 -19.33 12.66
CA ARG A 81 9.06 -19.09 11.24
C ARG A 81 9.92 -20.06 10.42
N GLY A 82 9.29 -20.92 9.62
CA GLY A 82 9.99 -21.86 8.74
C GLY A 82 10.93 -21.20 7.72
N ILE A 83 12.01 -21.91 7.38
CA ILE A 83 12.98 -21.53 6.36
C ILE A 83 12.27 -21.40 4.99
N GLY A 84 12.69 -20.45 4.16
CA GLY A 84 12.11 -20.20 2.84
C GLY A 84 10.84 -19.31 2.82
N ARG A 85 10.18 -19.07 3.96
CA ARG A 85 8.99 -18.19 4.00
C ARG A 85 9.36 -16.74 3.67
N LYS A 86 8.74 -16.14 2.63
CA LYS A 86 8.97 -14.77 2.14
C LYS A 86 9.20 -13.73 3.25
N LYS A 87 10.44 -13.26 3.42
CA LYS A 87 10.87 -12.31 4.50
C LYS A 87 10.04 -11.02 4.60
N TYR A 88 9.33 -10.67 3.55
CA TYR A 88 8.52 -9.44 3.45
C TYR A 88 7.03 -9.78 3.64
N SER A 89 6.54 -9.73 4.88
CA SER A 89 5.13 -9.93 5.19
C SER A 89 4.29 -8.69 4.86
N TRP A 90 2.98 -8.88 4.74
CA TRP A 90 2.03 -7.79 4.57
C TRP A 90 2.09 -6.81 5.75
N LEU A 91 2.10 -7.29 7.01
CA LEU A 91 2.21 -6.43 8.19
C LEU A 91 3.55 -5.65 8.22
N ARG A 92 4.67 -6.30 7.87
CA ARG A 92 5.97 -5.61 7.74
C ARG A 92 5.92 -4.52 6.67
N ASN A 93 5.25 -4.79 5.55
CA ASN A 93 5.04 -3.79 4.52
C ASN A 93 4.28 -2.57 5.07
N LEU A 94 3.17 -2.78 5.79
CA LEU A 94 2.38 -1.67 6.31
C LEU A 94 3.18 -0.84 7.32
N ARG A 95 3.91 -1.50 8.23
CA ARG A 95 4.81 -0.82 9.17
C ARG A 95 5.85 0.06 8.49
N GLN A 96 6.45 -0.42 7.39
CA GLN A 96 7.46 0.36 6.68
C GLN A 96 6.87 1.59 5.97
N TRP A 97 5.59 1.56 5.60
CA TRP A 97 4.90 2.71 5.01
C TRP A 97 4.49 3.75 6.04
N ILE A 98 4.04 3.30 7.21
CA ILE A 98 3.45 4.18 8.23
C ILE A 98 4.51 4.64 9.25
N GLY A 99 5.64 3.93 9.38
CA GLY A 99 6.66 4.21 10.39
C GLY A 99 6.29 3.75 11.81
N LEU A 100 5.16 3.06 11.98
CA LEU A 100 4.72 2.55 13.29
C LEU A 100 5.18 1.11 13.55
N SER A 101 5.26 0.76 14.84
CA SER A 101 5.40 -0.62 15.30
C SER A 101 4.12 -1.44 15.02
N ALA A 102 4.21 -2.77 15.13
CA ALA A 102 3.07 -3.65 14.80
C ALA A 102 1.92 -3.44 15.80
N ASP A 103 2.25 -3.46 17.08
CA ASP A 103 1.40 -3.17 18.23
C ASP A 103 0.66 -1.83 18.06
N LYS A 104 1.37 -0.71 17.90
CA LYS A 104 0.77 0.61 17.68
C LYS A 104 -0.17 0.65 16.48
N LEU A 105 0.21 0.00 15.37
CA LEU A 105 -0.61 -0.04 14.17
C LEU A 105 -1.91 -0.84 14.40
N LEU A 106 -1.83 -1.98 15.07
CA LEU A 106 -2.97 -2.85 15.35
C LEU A 106 -3.91 -2.21 16.38
N HIS A 107 -3.37 -1.56 17.41
CA HIS A 107 -4.16 -0.76 18.35
C HIS A 107 -4.85 0.43 17.66
N ALA A 108 -4.13 1.18 16.84
CA ALA A 108 -4.72 2.30 16.10
C ALA A 108 -5.82 1.85 15.14
N ALA A 109 -5.75 0.62 14.61
CA ALA A 109 -6.77 0.06 13.73
C ALA A 109 -8.11 -0.27 14.43
N GLN A 110 -8.14 -0.32 15.76
CA GLN A 110 -9.40 -0.51 16.51
C GLN A 110 -10.26 0.76 16.48
N ASP A 111 -9.63 1.93 16.61
CA ASP A 111 -10.27 3.24 16.52
C ASP A 111 -10.46 3.63 15.04
N ARG A 112 -11.71 3.87 14.64
CA ARG A 112 -12.05 4.16 13.24
C ARG A 112 -11.57 5.54 12.79
N GLU A 113 -11.60 6.54 13.66
CA GLU A 113 -11.24 7.92 13.31
C GLU A 113 -9.74 8.08 13.25
N ARG A 114 -9.05 7.61 14.29
CA ARG A 114 -7.58 7.60 14.33
C ARG A 114 -7.00 6.80 13.18
N TYR A 115 -7.57 5.64 12.86
CA TYR A 115 -7.10 4.85 11.73
C TYR A 115 -7.31 5.54 10.39
N ARG A 116 -8.42 6.28 10.23
CA ARG A 116 -8.70 7.02 9.00
C ARG A 116 -7.64 8.08 8.74
N GLN A 117 -7.20 8.81 9.78
CA GLN A 117 -6.11 9.80 9.68
C GLN A 117 -4.81 9.14 9.21
N ILE A 118 -4.41 8.04 9.84
CA ILE A 118 -3.22 7.26 9.46
C ILE A 118 -3.30 6.79 8.00
N VAL A 119 -4.46 6.32 7.55
CA VAL A 119 -4.64 5.88 6.16
C VAL A 119 -4.49 7.05 5.18
N MET A 120 -5.00 8.23 5.53
CA MET A 120 -4.88 9.43 4.70
C MET A 120 -3.42 9.89 4.63
N GLU A 121 -2.72 9.99 5.76
CA GLU A 121 -1.29 10.35 5.77
C GLU A 121 -0.45 9.38 4.94
N ALA A 122 -0.66 8.08 5.12
CA ALA A 122 0.09 7.05 4.40
C ALA A 122 -0.26 6.95 2.91
N SER A 123 -1.39 7.50 2.45
CA SER A 123 -1.73 7.55 1.02
C SER A 123 -1.20 8.80 0.31
N HIS A 124 -0.92 9.88 1.05
CA HIS A 124 -0.39 11.13 0.50
C HIS A 124 1.14 11.25 0.63
N ALA A 125 1.78 10.39 1.43
CA ALA A 125 3.23 10.19 1.50
C ALA A 125 3.70 9.04 0.60
#